data_AF-A0A9N7VAI8-F1
#
_entry.id   AF-A0A9N7VAI8-F1
#
_cell.length_a   1.000
_cell.length_b   1.000
_cell.length_c   1.000
_cell.angle_alpha   90.00
_cell.angle_beta   90.00
_cell.angle_gamma   90.00
#
_symmetry.space_group_name_H-M   'P 1'
#
loop_
_entity.id
_entity.type
_entity.pdbx_description
1 polymer ?
#
loop_
_entity_poly.entity_id
_entity_poly.type
_entity_poly.pdbx_seq_one_letter_code
_entity_poly.pdbx_strand_id
1 'polypeptide(L)'
;MKMSFFNSIVQTVCSVDIRLFLCRVYAPQCVAGEVQRPCRSFCERAKRGCEGLMSSYGVSWPAELQCNLFPEERCISEDSRSETLNAEAVLTKLNAGGFTVRGKSLSLKTARLLLTLMDADHTGDLDVLELFKLEHYVAIIRREYVESYESRNPSSVTQTQMEKALSVHDFSLDDGTFQTLWREHGSRGGIDYDEYVALLTRLQILRGRFKAHLLNLPCDCQVASFSFKQFLKSAII
;
A
#
# COMPACT_ATOMS: atom_id res chain seq x y z
N MET A 1 29.72 12.29 3.31
CA MET A 1 29.70 10.88 3.76
C MET A 1 28.62 10.59 4.83
N LYS A 2 28.29 11.51 5.76
CA LYS A 2 27.27 11.27 6.81
C LYS A 2 25.80 11.26 6.32
N MET A 3 25.43 12.16 5.40
CA MET A 3 24.03 12.27 4.92
C MET A 3 23.54 11.08 4.10
N SER A 4 24.41 10.44 3.31
CA SER A 4 24.04 9.25 2.53
C SER A 4 23.72 8.06 3.43
N PHE A 5 24.48 7.87 4.51
CA PHE A 5 24.25 6.79 5.49
C PHE A 5 23.01 7.05 6.36
N PHE A 6 22.78 8.32 6.75
CA PHE A 6 21.55 8.76 7.39
C PHE A 6 20.31 8.42 6.52
N ASN A 7 20.33 8.80 5.24
CA ASN A 7 19.22 8.52 4.33
C ASN A 7 18.94 7.01 4.18
N SER A 8 19.98 6.17 4.15
CA SER A 8 19.82 4.71 4.09
C SER A 8 19.12 4.14 5.34
N ILE A 9 19.52 4.55 6.55
CA ILE A 9 18.90 4.06 7.79
C ILE A 9 17.45 4.53 7.91
N VAL A 10 17.19 5.80 7.56
CA VAL A 10 15.86 6.39 7.67
C VAL A 10 14.87 5.75 6.69
N GLN A 11 15.33 5.32 5.51
CA GLN A 11 14.49 4.63 4.54
C GLN A 11 14.17 3.17 4.92
N THR A 12 15.00 2.53 5.74
CA THR A 12 14.90 1.08 6.00
C THR A 12 14.40 0.73 7.40
N VAL A 13 14.64 1.56 8.43
CA VAL A 13 14.48 1.11 9.83
C VAL A 13 13.70 2.09 10.72
N CYS A 14 13.55 3.35 10.33
CA CYS A 14 12.92 4.36 11.20
C CYS A 14 11.39 4.54 10.97
N SER A 15 10.74 5.23 11.93
CA SER A 15 9.32 5.56 11.89
C SER A 15 8.92 6.40 10.67
N VAL A 16 7.63 6.42 10.34
CA VAL A 16 7.11 7.24 9.21
C VAL A 16 7.26 8.72 9.48
N ASP A 17 7.16 9.16 10.72
CA ASP A 17 7.29 10.55 11.13
C ASP A 17 8.60 11.15 10.60
N ILE A 18 9.72 10.43 10.70
CA ILE A 18 10.99 10.93 10.17
C ILE A 18 11.01 10.95 8.64
N ARG A 19 10.42 9.97 7.96
CA ARG A 19 10.35 9.97 6.49
C ARG A 19 9.53 11.14 5.98
N LEU A 20 8.36 11.38 6.57
CA LEU A 20 7.50 12.52 6.25
C LEU A 20 8.18 13.84 6.58
N PHE A 21 8.80 13.94 7.76
CA PHE A 21 9.55 15.12 8.16
C PHE A 21 10.66 15.44 7.15
N LEU A 22 11.48 14.46 6.78
CA LEU A 22 12.53 14.64 5.76
C LEU A 22 11.96 15.02 4.39
N CYS A 23 10.83 14.43 3.98
CA CYS A 23 10.13 14.87 2.77
C CYS A 23 9.74 16.34 2.86
N ARG A 24 9.23 16.82 3.99
CA ARG A 24 8.88 18.24 4.18
C ARG A 24 10.10 19.16 4.29
N VAL A 25 11.22 18.67 4.79
CA VAL A 25 12.48 19.43 4.84
C VAL A 25 13.11 19.57 3.46
N TYR A 26 13.20 18.47 2.70
CA TYR A 26 13.91 18.43 1.42
C TYR A 26 13.04 18.71 0.20
N ALA A 27 11.73 18.49 0.30
CA ALA A 27 10.74 18.80 -0.72
C ALA A 27 9.56 19.61 -0.14
N PRO A 28 9.81 20.82 0.39
CA PRO A 28 8.76 21.66 0.97
C PRO A 28 7.80 22.17 -0.11
N GLN A 29 6.57 22.43 0.30
CA GLN A 29 5.58 23.11 -0.53
C GLN A 29 5.76 24.63 -0.41
N CYS A 30 5.42 25.36 -1.47
CA CYS A 30 5.40 26.83 -1.47
C CYS A 30 3.95 27.32 -1.47
N VAL A 31 3.60 28.21 -0.54
CA VAL A 31 2.29 28.85 -0.48
C VAL A 31 2.50 30.34 -0.61
N ALA A 32 1.88 30.97 -1.60
CA ALA A 32 2.04 32.39 -1.90
C ALA A 32 3.53 32.85 -2.05
N GLY A 33 4.38 31.97 -2.58
CA GLY A 33 5.83 32.24 -2.76
C GLY A 33 6.69 31.97 -1.52
N GLU A 34 6.09 31.64 -0.37
CA GLU A 34 6.79 31.34 0.88
C GLU A 34 6.97 29.83 1.05
N VAL A 35 8.22 29.40 1.28
CA VAL A 35 8.56 28.00 1.55
C VAL A 35 8.02 27.61 2.92
N GLN A 36 7.13 26.61 2.94
CA GLN A 36 6.51 26.14 4.17
C GLN A 36 7.42 25.13 4.87
N ARG A 37 8.04 25.53 5.99
CA ARG A 37 8.91 24.68 6.80
C ARG A 37 8.10 23.85 7.81
N PRO A 38 8.56 22.64 8.18
CA PRO A 38 7.89 21.85 9.22
C PRO A 38 8.05 22.50 10.59
N CYS A 39 7.06 22.28 11.46
CA CYS A 39 7.08 22.79 12.83
C CYS A 39 8.13 22.07 13.69
N ARG A 40 8.66 22.77 14.71
CA ARG A 40 9.53 22.20 15.74
C ARG A 40 8.92 20.94 16.38
N SER A 41 7.63 20.98 16.69
CA SER A 41 6.90 19.84 17.26
C SER A 41 6.94 18.60 16.37
N PHE A 42 6.88 18.77 15.04
CA PHE A 42 6.97 17.68 14.09
C PHE A 42 8.40 17.11 14.03
N CYS A 43 9.42 17.97 14.03
CA CYS A 43 10.81 17.51 14.16
C CYS A 43 11.03 16.70 15.44
N GLU A 44 10.53 17.16 16.59
CA GLU A 44 10.73 16.48 17.87
C GLU A 44 10.08 15.09 17.89
N ARG A 45 8.92 14.92 17.24
CA ARG A 45 8.30 13.60 17.05
C ARG A 45 9.15 12.69 16.17
N ALA A 46 9.57 13.18 14.99
CA ALA A 46 10.45 12.46 14.08
C ALA A 46 11.78 12.04 14.75
N LYS A 47 12.37 12.94 15.53
CA LYS A 47 13.60 12.71 16.30
C LYS A 47 13.39 11.64 17.35
N ARG A 48 12.34 11.75 18.17
CA ARG A 48 12.00 10.75 19.21
C ARG A 48 11.80 9.35 18.63
N GLY A 49 11.20 9.24 17.45
CA GLY A 49 10.93 7.97 16.79
C GLY A 49 12.15 7.26 16.19
N CYS A 50 13.27 7.95 15.96
CA CYS A 50 14.39 7.42 15.18
C CYS A 50 15.79 7.67 15.79
N GLU A 51 15.97 8.68 16.63
CA GLU A 51 17.30 9.04 17.17
C GLU A 51 17.95 7.91 17.98
N GLY A 52 17.18 7.22 18.84
CA GLY A 52 17.70 6.10 19.62
C GLY A 52 18.18 4.94 18.75
N LEU A 53 17.46 4.67 17.66
CA LEU A 53 17.80 3.65 16.68
C LEU A 53 19.01 4.06 15.83
N MET A 54 19.07 5.30 15.36
CA MET A 54 20.25 5.80 14.66
C MET A 54 21.51 5.71 15.53
N SER A 55 21.36 6.05 16.82
CA SER A 55 22.45 5.98 17.79
C SER A 55 22.98 4.55 17.98
N SER A 56 22.11 3.53 17.93
CA SER A 56 22.55 2.12 18.03
C SER A 56 23.36 1.66 16.81
N TYR A 57 23.18 2.30 15.65
CA TYR A 57 24.00 2.12 14.44
C TYR A 57 25.18 3.10 14.35
N GLY A 58 25.48 3.85 15.41
CA GLY A 58 26.60 4.80 15.45
C GLY A 58 26.37 6.08 14.64
N VAL A 59 25.11 6.40 14.30
CA VAL A 59 24.74 7.62 13.57
C VAL A 59 24.12 8.62 14.52
N SER A 60 24.76 9.77 14.65
CA SER A 60 24.21 10.90 15.40
C SER A 60 23.12 11.63 14.59
N TRP A 61 22.13 12.19 15.29
CA TRP A 61 21.17 13.11 14.67
C TRP A 61 21.90 14.28 13.96
N PRO A 62 21.63 14.56 12.67
CA PRO A 62 22.36 15.59 11.92
C PRO A 62 22.20 16.98 12.51
N ALA A 63 23.24 17.80 12.40
CA ALA A 63 23.21 19.19 12.89
C ALA A 63 22.18 20.04 12.15
N GLU A 64 21.98 19.77 10.86
CA GLU A 64 21.04 20.46 9.98
C GLU A 64 19.58 20.15 10.30
N LEU A 65 19.33 19.08 11.05
CA LEU A 65 17.98 18.63 11.44
C LEU A 65 17.70 18.86 12.93
N GLN A 66 18.53 19.61 13.66
CA GLN A 66 18.25 19.91 15.05
C GLN A 66 16.93 20.68 15.18
N CYS A 67 16.04 20.20 16.04
CA CYS A 67 14.65 20.66 16.08
C CYS A 67 14.48 22.13 16.49
N ASN A 68 15.46 22.69 17.21
CA ASN A 68 15.52 24.12 17.52
C ASN A 68 15.65 25.01 16.26
N LEU A 69 16.13 24.48 15.13
CA LEU A 69 16.24 25.18 13.85
C LEU A 69 14.89 25.35 13.12
N PHE A 70 13.84 24.68 13.59
CA PHE A 70 12.51 24.75 13.01
C PHE A 70 11.60 25.72 13.78
N PRO A 71 10.72 26.44 13.07
CA PRO A 71 9.81 27.42 13.67
C PRO A 71 8.70 26.75 14.51
N GLU A 72 8.16 27.49 15.48
CA GLU A 72 6.99 27.08 16.26
C GLU A 72 5.67 27.57 15.64
N GLU A 73 5.70 28.71 14.93
CA GLU A 73 4.54 29.34 14.30
C GLU A 73 4.74 29.46 12.78
N ARG A 74 3.64 29.56 12.01
CA ARG A 74 3.65 29.64 10.53
C ARG A 74 4.45 28.50 9.88
N CYS A 75 4.13 27.28 10.32
CA CYS A 75 4.83 26.06 9.94
C CYS A 75 3.85 24.92 9.68
N ILE A 76 4.32 23.86 9.02
CA ILE A 76 3.51 22.67 8.75
C ILE A 76 3.65 21.69 9.92
N SER A 77 2.54 21.42 10.62
CA SER A 77 2.42 20.30 11.54
C SER A 77 1.94 19.04 10.81
N GLU A 78 2.23 17.86 11.36
CA GLU A 78 1.76 16.57 10.82
C GLU A 78 0.22 16.46 10.80
N ASP A 79 -0.46 17.21 11.68
CA ASP A 79 -1.93 17.26 11.75
C ASP A 79 -2.56 17.80 10.46
N SER A 80 -1.76 18.45 9.60
CA SER A 80 -2.29 19.03 8.37
C SER A 80 -2.54 18.01 7.25
N ARG A 81 -2.29 16.70 7.42
CA ARG A 81 -2.84 15.61 6.58
C ARG A 81 -2.89 14.24 7.32
N SER A 82 -3.48 14.18 8.51
CA SER A 82 -4.21 12.96 8.88
C SER A 82 -5.55 12.97 8.13
N GLU A 83 -5.49 12.98 6.79
CA GLU A 83 -6.67 12.63 6.01
C GLU A 83 -6.76 11.13 6.14
N THR A 84 -7.61 10.65 7.03
CA THR A 84 -8.15 9.31 6.92
C THR A 84 -8.67 9.17 5.48
N LEU A 85 -8.02 8.32 4.69
CA LEU A 85 -8.29 8.24 3.25
C LEU A 85 -9.39 7.23 2.99
N ASN A 86 -10.57 7.75 2.66
CA ASN A 86 -11.63 6.94 2.09
C ASN A 86 -11.29 6.47 0.65
N ALA A 87 -12.10 5.56 0.11
CA ALA A 87 -11.85 4.96 -1.20
C ALA A 87 -11.76 5.98 -2.35
N GLU A 88 -12.53 7.07 -2.29
CA GLU A 88 -12.47 8.16 -3.27
C GLU A 88 -11.12 8.90 -3.21
N ALA A 89 -10.64 9.21 -2.01
CA ALA A 89 -9.34 9.86 -1.83
C ALA A 89 -8.16 8.95 -2.26
N VAL A 90 -8.27 7.64 -2.02
CA VAL A 90 -7.32 6.63 -2.53
C VAL A 90 -7.26 6.70 -4.05
N LEU A 91 -8.40 6.74 -4.75
CA LEU A 91 -8.41 6.87 -6.22
C LEU A 91 -7.70 8.13 -6.70
N THR A 92 -8.00 9.28 -6.09
CA THR A 92 -7.36 10.54 -6.47
C THR A 92 -5.84 10.45 -6.33
N LYS A 93 -5.36 9.86 -5.22
CA LYS A 93 -3.92 9.67 -4.99
C LYS A 93 -3.29 8.69 -5.97
N LEU A 94 -3.92 7.55 -6.24
CA LEU A 94 -3.40 6.58 -7.22
C LEU A 94 -3.34 7.18 -8.64
N ASN A 95 -4.33 7.98 -9.03
CA ASN A 95 -4.31 8.65 -10.32
C ASN A 95 -3.19 9.71 -10.39
N ALA A 96 -3.04 10.52 -9.33
CA ALA A 96 -1.95 11.51 -9.26
C ALA A 96 -0.56 10.87 -9.19
N GLY A 97 -0.44 9.70 -8.57
CA GLY A 97 0.80 8.91 -8.46
C GLY A 97 1.17 8.13 -9.72
N GLY A 98 0.40 8.24 -10.80
CA GLY A 98 0.72 7.58 -12.07
C GLY A 98 0.50 6.07 -12.06
N PHE A 99 -0.41 5.57 -11.22
CA PHE A 99 -0.75 4.13 -11.14
C PHE A 99 -1.74 3.68 -12.21
N THR A 100 -1.91 4.45 -13.30
CA THR A 100 -2.78 4.11 -14.42
C THR A 100 -2.04 3.27 -15.46
N VAL A 101 -2.78 2.48 -16.25
CA VAL A 101 -2.23 1.70 -17.36
C VAL A 101 -2.92 2.13 -18.65
N ARG A 102 -2.15 2.64 -19.61
CA ARG A 102 -2.67 3.19 -20.89
C ARG A 102 -3.78 4.24 -20.67
N GLY A 103 -3.64 5.07 -19.64
CA GLY A 103 -4.62 6.10 -19.27
C GLY A 103 -5.89 5.58 -18.61
N LYS A 104 -6.04 4.26 -18.39
CA LYS A 104 -7.14 3.68 -17.63
C LYS A 104 -6.81 3.67 -16.14
N SER A 105 -7.70 4.25 -15.35
CA SER A 105 -7.65 4.25 -13.88
C SER A 105 -8.36 3.04 -13.29
N LEU A 106 -8.08 2.77 -12.02
CA LEU A 106 -8.87 1.82 -11.23
C LEU A 106 -10.28 2.37 -10.96
N SER A 107 -11.24 1.48 -10.75
CA SER A 107 -12.61 1.81 -10.37
C SER A 107 -12.74 2.02 -8.87
N LEU A 108 -13.83 2.68 -8.45
CA LEU A 108 -14.15 2.86 -7.03
C LEU A 108 -14.39 1.53 -6.31
N LYS A 109 -14.90 0.52 -7.01
CA LYS A 109 -15.04 -0.84 -6.48
C LYS A 109 -13.67 -1.42 -6.12
N THR A 110 -12.70 -1.33 -7.03
CA THR A 110 -11.33 -1.79 -6.79
C THR A 110 -10.64 -1.01 -5.69
N ALA A 111 -10.84 0.31 -5.61
CA ALA A 111 -10.28 1.12 -4.53
C ALA A 111 -10.82 0.72 -3.15
N ARG A 112 -12.10 0.35 -3.03
CA ARG A 112 -12.68 -0.18 -1.78
C ARG A 112 -12.07 -1.53 -1.39
N LEU A 113 -11.78 -2.39 -2.37
CA LEU A 113 -11.05 -3.64 -2.11
C LEU A 113 -9.63 -3.34 -1.60
N LEU A 114 -8.91 -2.42 -2.25
CA LEU A 114 -7.56 -2.04 -1.83
C LEU A 114 -7.55 -1.44 -0.42
N LEU A 115 -8.53 -0.59 -0.10
CA LEU A 115 -8.71 -0.06 1.25
C LEU A 115 -8.94 -1.21 2.24
N THR A 116 -9.88 -2.12 1.95
CA THR A 116 -10.16 -3.29 2.81
C THR A 116 -8.95 -4.20 3.01
N LEU A 117 -8.07 -4.32 2.01
CA LEU A 117 -6.84 -5.10 2.13
C LEU A 117 -5.79 -4.43 3.03
N MET A 118 -5.76 -3.10 3.05
CA MET A 118 -4.69 -2.32 3.69
C MET A 118 -5.05 -1.80 5.08
N ASP A 119 -6.34 -1.60 5.33
CA ASP A 119 -6.96 -1.20 6.61
C ASP A 119 -6.85 -2.34 7.64
N ALA A 120 -5.67 -2.41 8.26
CA ALA A 120 -5.27 -3.47 9.18
C ALA A 120 -5.93 -3.30 10.55
N ASP A 121 -6.23 -2.07 10.94
CA ASP A 121 -6.92 -1.74 12.19
C ASP A 121 -8.45 -1.70 12.06
N HIS A 122 -8.97 -1.88 10.84
CA HIS A 122 -10.39 -1.93 10.51
C HIS A 122 -11.14 -0.63 10.85
N THR A 123 -10.45 0.50 10.71
CA THR A 123 -11.02 1.83 10.93
C THR A 123 -11.92 2.27 9.77
N GLY A 124 -11.78 1.65 8.59
CA GLY A 124 -12.51 2.01 7.38
C GLY A 124 -11.85 3.12 6.56
N ASP A 125 -10.67 3.58 6.98
CA ASP A 125 -9.82 4.57 6.31
C ASP A 125 -8.35 4.13 6.39
N LEU A 126 -7.45 4.80 5.66
CA LEU A 126 -6.01 4.46 5.70
C LEU A 126 -5.18 5.53 6.40
N ASP A 127 -4.34 5.09 7.32
CA ASP A 127 -3.24 5.90 7.84
C ASP A 127 -2.09 6.00 6.81
N VAL A 128 -1.03 6.73 7.16
CA VAL A 128 0.10 6.94 6.25
C VAL A 128 0.89 5.66 5.98
N LEU A 129 1.07 4.79 6.99
CA LEU A 129 1.75 3.50 6.83
C LEU A 129 0.98 2.57 5.90
N GLU A 130 -0.33 2.51 6.08
CA GLU A 130 -1.24 1.71 5.26
C GLU A 130 -1.32 2.23 3.84
N LEU A 131 -1.35 3.56 3.65
CA LEU A 131 -1.25 4.17 2.33
C LEU A 131 0.07 3.81 1.63
N PHE A 132 1.21 3.87 2.33
CA PHE A 132 2.50 3.48 1.73
C PHE A 132 2.52 2.01 1.33
N LYS A 133 1.93 1.12 2.14
CA LYS A 133 1.77 -0.31 1.78
C LYS A 133 0.86 -0.47 0.58
N LEU A 134 -0.23 0.29 0.51
CA LEU A 134 -1.15 0.31 -0.62
C LEU A 134 -0.44 0.70 -1.91
N GLU A 135 0.27 1.84 -1.90
CA GLU A 135 1.02 2.33 -3.07
C GLU A 135 2.07 1.32 -3.54
N HIS A 136 2.78 0.70 -2.59
CA HIS A 136 3.75 -0.35 -2.91
C HIS A 136 3.10 -1.58 -3.54
N TYR A 137 2.00 -2.07 -2.97
CA TYR A 137 1.25 -3.19 -3.52
C TYR A 137 0.74 -2.90 -4.93
N VAL A 138 0.09 -1.75 -5.15
CA VAL A 138 -0.41 -1.36 -6.48
C VAL A 138 0.74 -1.19 -7.48
N ALA A 139 1.92 -0.71 -7.04
CA ALA A 139 3.09 -0.63 -7.91
C ALA A 139 3.53 -2.01 -8.43
N ILE A 140 3.58 -3.01 -7.54
CA ILE A 140 3.96 -4.38 -7.89
C ILE A 140 2.94 -4.98 -8.86
N ILE A 141 1.65 -4.96 -8.50
CA ILE A 141 0.58 -5.53 -9.33
C ILE A 141 0.50 -4.86 -10.70
N ARG A 142 0.68 -3.53 -10.77
CA ARG A 142 0.71 -2.79 -12.04
C ARG A 142 1.85 -3.27 -12.93
N ARG A 143 3.04 -3.45 -12.36
CA ARG A 143 4.21 -3.93 -13.10
C ARG A 143 3.97 -5.33 -13.63
N GLU A 144 3.48 -6.24 -12.80
CA GLU A 144 3.15 -7.62 -13.20
C GLU A 144 2.12 -7.65 -14.33
N TYR A 145 1.04 -6.86 -14.21
CA TYR A 145 0.02 -6.74 -15.24
C TYR A 145 0.64 -6.30 -16.58
N VAL A 146 1.44 -5.22 -16.57
CA VAL A 146 2.07 -4.68 -17.77
C VAL A 146 3.03 -5.68 -18.42
N GLU A 147 3.93 -6.28 -17.64
CA GLU A 147 4.91 -7.26 -18.13
C GLU A 147 4.23 -8.53 -18.68
N SER A 148 3.03 -8.87 -18.19
CA SER A 148 2.33 -10.10 -18.59
C SER A 148 1.91 -10.12 -20.06
N TYR A 149 1.58 -8.97 -20.68
CA TYR A 149 1.12 -8.87 -22.07
C TYR A 149 2.05 -8.04 -22.99
N GLU A 150 3.13 -7.45 -22.47
CA GLU A 150 4.08 -6.64 -23.26
C GLU A 150 4.67 -7.35 -24.50
N SER A 151 4.69 -8.69 -24.49
CA SER A 151 5.20 -9.50 -25.60
C SER A 151 4.19 -9.80 -26.72
N ARG A 152 2.89 -9.57 -26.52
CA ARG A 152 1.84 -9.93 -27.49
C ARG A 152 0.68 -8.93 -27.47
N ASN A 153 0.20 -8.53 -28.64
CA ASN A 153 -1.14 -7.97 -28.77
C ASN A 153 -2.13 -9.10 -28.43
N PRO A 154 -2.68 -9.14 -27.20
CA PRO A 154 -3.75 -8.23 -26.77
C PRO A 154 -3.35 -7.26 -25.64
N SER A 155 -4.18 -6.23 -25.42
CA SER A 155 -4.01 -5.22 -24.37
C SER A 155 -4.46 -5.66 -22.96
N SER A 156 -4.60 -6.96 -22.74
CA SER A 156 -5.30 -7.57 -21.61
C SER A 156 -4.73 -8.95 -21.32
N VAL A 157 -4.87 -9.37 -20.07
CA VAL A 157 -4.39 -10.66 -19.56
C VAL A 157 -5.29 -11.78 -20.06
N THR A 158 -4.71 -12.76 -20.75
CA THR A 158 -5.39 -13.99 -21.19
C THR A 158 -5.55 -14.98 -20.04
N GLN A 159 -6.36 -16.02 -20.25
CA GLN A 159 -6.62 -17.05 -19.25
C GLN A 159 -5.35 -17.70 -18.72
N THR A 160 -4.47 -18.14 -19.62
CA THR A 160 -3.19 -18.78 -19.27
C THR A 160 -2.24 -17.83 -18.53
N GLN A 161 -2.23 -16.54 -18.90
CA GLN A 161 -1.42 -15.54 -18.19
C GLN A 161 -1.97 -15.31 -16.77
N MET A 162 -3.29 -15.33 -16.59
CA MET A 162 -3.92 -15.21 -15.29
C MET A 162 -3.64 -16.42 -14.40
N GLU A 163 -3.74 -17.65 -14.92
CA GLU A 163 -3.39 -18.88 -14.20
C GLU A 163 -1.93 -18.83 -13.71
N LYS A 164 -1.01 -18.37 -14.57
CA LYS A 164 0.39 -18.17 -14.19
C LYS A 164 0.55 -17.12 -13.09
N ALA A 165 -0.16 -15.99 -13.20
CA ALA A 165 -0.12 -14.94 -12.18
C ALA A 165 -0.63 -15.45 -10.83
N LEU A 166 -1.75 -16.19 -10.81
CA LEU A 166 -2.30 -16.80 -9.60
C LEU A 166 -1.30 -17.76 -8.94
N SER A 167 -0.63 -18.59 -9.74
CA SER A 167 0.40 -19.49 -9.25
C SER A 167 1.59 -18.76 -8.61
N VAL A 168 2.04 -17.63 -9.19
CA VAL A 168 3.10 -16.78 -8.60
C VAL A 168 2.68 -16.18 -7.26
N HIS A 169 1.38 -15.92 -7.08
CA HIS A 169 0.81 -15.42 -5.83
C HIS A 169 0.40 -16.52 -4.85
N ASP A 170 0.89 -17.76 -5.03
CA ASP A 170 0.57 -18.94 -4.21
C ASP A 170 -0.93 -19.31 -4.18
N PHE A 171 -1.65 -19.03 -5.26
CA PHE A 171 -3.02 -19.51 -5.45
C PHE A 171 -3.04 -20.71 -6.40
N SER A 172 -3.16 -21.91 -5.83
CA SER A 172 -3.39 -23.16 -6.57
C SER A 172 -4.88 -23.47 -6.57
N LEU A 173 -5.59 -23.01 -7.59
CA LEU A 173 -7.03 -23.22 -7.74
C LEU A 173 -7.29 -24.44 -8.63
N ASP A 174 -8.34 -25.20 -8.31
CA ASP A 174 -8.86 -26.20 -9.23
C ASP A 174 -9.56 -25.54 -10.43
N ASP A 175 -9.70 -26.28 -11.53
CA ASP A 175 -10.27 -25.78 -12.78
C ASP A 175 -11.67 -25.19 -12.62
N GLY A 176 -12.51 -25.77 -11.74
CA GLY A 176 -13.87 -25.30 -11.50
C GLY A 176 -13.91 -23.95 -10.79
N THR A 177 -13.08 -23.81 -9.75
CA THR A 177 -12.91 -22.54 -9.03
C THR A 177 -12.33 -21.47 -9.95
N PHE A 178 -11.31 -21.80 -10.74
CA PHE A 178 -10.71 -20.86 -11.68
C PHE A 178 -11.70 -20.40 -12.76
N GLN A 179 -12.48 -21.32 -13.34
CA GLN A 179 -13.51 -20.95 -14.33
C GLN A 179 -14.59 -20.04 -13.77
N THR A 180 -14.93 -20.19 -12.49
CA THR A 180 -15.85 -19.28 -11.80
C THR A 180 -15.26 -17.88 -11.71
N LEU A 181 -14.01 -17.75 -11.26
CA LEU A 181 -13.31 -16.47 -11.21
C LEU A 181 -13.17 -15.82 -12.59
N TRP A 182 -12.83 -16.63 -13.60
CA TRP A 182 -12.69 -16.17 -14.98
C TRP A 182 -14.01 -15.65 -15.55
N ARG A 183 -15.14 -16.23 -15.15
CA ARG A 183 -16.47 -15.76 -15.58
C ARG A 183 -16.87 -14.44 -14.93
N GLU A 184 -16.45 -14.22 -13.68
CA GLU A 184 -16.79 -13.00 -12.95
C GLU A 184 -15.94 -11.80 -13.37
N HIS A 185 -14.64 -12.01 -13.64
CA HIS A 185 -13.68 -10.94 -13.89
C HIS A 185 -13.16 -10.87 -15.34
N GLY A 186 -13.29 -11.97 -16.10
CA GLY A 186 -12.83 -12.06 -17.48
C GLY A 186 -13.84 -11.52 -18.49
N SER A 187 -13.33 -11.03 -19.62
CA SER A 187 -14.13 -10.64 -20.79
C SER A 187 -13.69 -11.43 -22.03
N ARG A 188 -14.40 -11.25 -23.17
CA ARG A 188 -13.99 -11.82 -24.46
C ARG A 188 -12.55 -11.44 -24.87
N GLY A 189 -12.04 -10.31 -24.39
CA GLY A 189 -10.68 -9.85 -24.66
C GLY A 189 -9.65 -10.27 -23.61
N GLY A 190 -10.05 -10.96 -22.54
CA GLY A 190 -9.22 -11.20 -21.35
C GLY A 190 -9.62 -10.30 -20.17
N ILE A 191 -8.76 -10.25 -19.16
CA ILE A 191 -8.92 -9.42 -17.96
C ILE A 191 -8.17 -8.09 -18.17
N ASP A 192 -8.85 -6.97 -17.94
CA ASP A 192 -8.21 -5.65 -17.99
C ASP A 192 -7.54 -5.27 -16.65
N TYR A 193 -6.85 -4.13 -16.63
CA TYR A 193 -6.07 -3.72 -15.47
C TYR A 193 -6.89 -3.59 -14.18
N ASP A 194 -8.11 -3.04 -14.28
CA ASP A 194 -8.96 -2.84 -13.10
C ASP A 194 -9.43 -4.17 -12.54
N GLU A 195 -9.93 -5.06 -13.41
CA GLU A 195 -10.41 -6.38 -13.01
C GLU A 195 -9.26 -7.29 -12.53
N TYR A 196 -8.06 -7.15 -13.10
CA TYR A 196 -6.87 -7.88 -12.65
C TYR A 196 -6.50 -7.51 -11.21
N VAL A 197 -6.45 -6.21 -10.91
CA VAL A 197 -6.17 -5.71 -9.56
C VAL A 197 -7.29 -6.12 -8.61
N ALA A 198 -8.55 -6.00 -9.02
CA ALA A 198 -9.70 -6.39 -8.20
C ALA A 198 -9.66 -7.88 -7.82
N LEU A 199 -9.41 -8.76 -8.79
CA LEU A 199 -9.36 -10.21 -8.58
C LEU A 199 -8.24 -10.58 -7.60
N LEU A 200 -6.99 -10.15 -7.86
CA LEU A 200 -5.86 -10.48 -6.99
C LEU A 200 -6.07 -9.93 -5.58
N THR A 201 -6.56 -8.69 -5.46
CA THR A 201 -6.86 -8.07 -4.16
C THR A 201 -7.92 -8.85 -3.40
N ARG A 202 -9.01 -9.27 -4.06
CA ARG A 202 -10.07 -10.08 -3.45
C ARG A 202 -9.53 -11.39 -2.91
N LEU A 203 -8.70 -12.09 -3.69
CA LEU A 203 -8.06 -13.34 -3.25
C LEU A 203 -7.11 -13.13 -2.07
N GLN A 204 -6.33 -12.04 -2.07
CA GLN A 204 -5.45 -11.72 -0.95
C GLN A 204 -6.25 -11.43 0.34
N ILE A 205 -7.35 -10.68 0.26
CA ILE A 205 -8.24 -10.44 1.42
C ILE A 205 -8.78 -11.77 1.96
N LEU A 206 -9.31 -12.63 1.08
CA LEU A 206 -9.86 -13.93 1.47
C LEU A 206 -8.79 -14.82 2.13
N ARG A 207 -7.57 -14.85 1.57
CA ARG A 207 -6.43 -15.58 2.15
C ARG A 207 -6.06 -15.05 3.53
N GLY A 208 -6.03 -13.73 3.71
CA GLY A 208 -5.77 -13.12 5.03
C GLY A 208 -6.83 -13.54 6.06
N ARG A 209 -8.11 -13.45 5.70
CA ARG A 209 -9.24 -13.84 6.55
C ARG A 209 -9.23 -15.34 6.88
N PHE A 210 -8.88 -16.18 5.91
CA PHE A 210 -8.67 -17.62 6.10
C PHE A 210 -7.52 -17.91 7.07
N LYS A 211 -6.35 -17.29 6.85
CA LYS A 211 -5.17 -17.45 7.71
C LYS A 211 -5.44 -17.03 9.15
N ALA A 212 -6.23 -15.99 9.37
CA ALA A 212 -6.62 -15.53 10.71
C ALA A 212 -7.47 -16.55 11.51
N HIS A 213 -8.07 -17.53 10.83
CA HIS A 213 -8.93 -18.56 11.43
C HIS A 213 -8.39 -19.98 11.26
N LEU A 214 -7.11 -20.13 10.88
CA LEU A 214 -6.46 -21.42 10.71
C LEU A 214 -6.44 -22.21 12.03
N LEU A 215 -6.76 -23.49 11.93
CA LEU A 215 -6.64 -24.45 13.00
C LEU A 215 -5.23 -25.05 13.00
N ASN A 216 -4.68 -25.28 14.20
CA ASN A 216 -3.46 -26.06 14.35
C ASN A 216 -3.81 -27.54 14.44
N LEU A 217 -3.65 -28.27 13.34
CA LEU A 217 -4.02 -29.67 13.21
C LEU A 217 -2.77 -30.54 13.03
N PRO A 218 -2.75 -31.80 13.51
CA PRO A 218 -1.63 -32.72 13.32
C PRO A 218 -1.66 -33.36 11.92
N CYS A 219 -1.86 -32.57 10.86
CA CYS A 219 -1.72 -32.97 9.46
C CYS A 219 -1.12 -31.85 8.62
N ASP A 220 -0.61 -32.20 7.43
CA ASP A 220 -0.19 -31.22 6.41
C ASP A 220 -1.40 -30.70 5.64
N CYS A 221 -2.31 -30.08 6.38
CA CYS A 221 -3.64 -29.69 5.94
C CYS A 221 -3.90 -28.24 6.38
N GLN A 222 -4.45 -27.43 5.49
CA GLN A 222 -4.85 -26.06 5.82
C GLN A 222 -6.36 -26.00 5.99
N VAL A 223 -6.82 -25.91 7.24
CA VAL A 223 -8.24 -25.86 7.59
C VAL A 223 -8.48 -24.68 8.50
N ALA A 224 -9.48 -23.86 8.18
CA ALA A 224 -9.91 -22.74 9.00
C ALA A 224 -11.31 -22.96 9.55
N SER A 225 -11.58 -22.46 10.76
CA SER A 225 -12.88 -22.59 11.42
C SER A 225 -13.61 -21.25 11.48
N PHE A 226 -14.86 -21.25 11.00
CA PHE A 226 -15.72 -20.08 11.03
C PHE A 226 -17.08 -20.46 11.61
N SER A 227 -17.59 -19.65 12.54
CA SER A 227 -19.04 -19.59 12.73
C SER A 227 -19.71 -19.04 11.46
N PHE A 228 -20.99 -19.36 11.24
CA PHE A 228 -21.72 -18.85 10.08
C PHE A 228 -21.67 -17.31 9.96
N LYS A 229 -21.75 -16.59 11.10
CA LYS A 229 -21.63 -15.13 11.14
C LYS A 229 -20.23 -14.66 10.71
N GLN A 230 -19.18 -15.31 11.19
CA GLN A 230 -17.80 -15.00 10.79
C GLN A 230 -17.57 -15.31 9.31
N PHE A 231 -18.13 -16.41 8.80
CA PHE A 231 -18.06 -16.76 7.39
C PHE A 231 -18.71 -15.70 6.51
N LEU A 232 -19.94 -15.27 6.83
CA LEU A 232 -20.61 -14.20 6.09
C LEU A 232 -19.81 -12.89 6.11
N LYS A 233 -19.32 -12.48 7.29
CA LYS A 233 -18.45 -11.30 7.41
C LYS A 233 -17.17 -11.44 6.57
N SER A 234 -16.64 -12.66 6.46
CA SER A 234 -15.39 -12.93 5.74
C SER A 234 -15.56 -13.06 4.23
N ALA A 235 -16.71 -13.55 3.76
CA ALA A 235 -16.98 -13.80 2.35
C ALA A 235 -17.61 -12.60 1.62
N ILE A 236 -18.35 -11.75 2.35
CA ILE A 236 -18.91 -10.52 1.79
C ILE A 236 -17.81 -9.46 1.71
N ILE A 237 -17.37 -9.20 0.48
CA ILE A 237 -16.35 -8.22 0.08
C ILE A 237 -16.79 -7.55 -1.21
#